data_AF-A0A661LCT1-F1
#
_entry.id   AF-A0A661LCT1-F1
#
_cell.length_a   1.000
_cell.length_b   1.000
_cell.length_c   1.000
_cell.angle_alpha   90.00
_cell.angle_beta   90.00
_cell.angle_gamma   90.00
#
_symmetry.space_group_name_H-M   'P 1'
#
loop_
_entity.id
_entity.type
_entity.pdbx_description
1 polymer ?
#
loop_
_entity_poly.entity_id
_entity_poly.type
_entity_poly.pdbx_seq_one_letter_code
_entity_poly.pdbx_strand_id
1 'polypeptide(L)'
;ETRKRGIPAVMLTAHALSPENLIRSVKGGAQAYLPKDKISEIPSYVAEVLKAVQEGKGAPLGWFKKLNPFFEKKFGSDWKEKHKDLWEALEQTYRVSRKDLEPLM
;
A
#
# COMPACT_ATOMS: atom_id res chain seq x y z
N GLU A 1 -10.20 -12.65 2.47
CA GLU A 1 -10.54 -13.38 3.71
C GLU A 1 -9.92 -12.80 4.98
N THR A 2 -8.65 -12.37 4.97
CA THR A 2 -7.93 -11.85 6.16
C THR A 2 -8.58 -10.61 6.79
N ARG A 3 -8.92 -9.58 6.00
CA ARG A 3 -9.60 -8.37 6.49
C ARG A 3 -10.94 -8.67 7.17
N LYS A 4 -11.75 -9.60 6.62
CA LYS A 4 -13.03 -10.02 7.22
C LYS A 4 -12.84 -10.70 8.58
N ARG A 5 -11.66 -11.26 8.83
CA ARG A 5 -11.28 -11.93 10.09
C ARG A 5 -10.49 -11.00 11.04
N GLY A 6 -10.29 -9.73 10.68
CA GLY A 6 -9.51 -8.78 11.48
C GLY A 6 -8.00 -9.06 11.53
N ILE A 7 -7.47 -9.88 10.61
CA ILE A 7 -6.05 -10.25 10.59
C ILE A 7 -5.28 -9.29 9.66
N PRO A 8 -4.28 -8.54 10.16
CA PRO A 8 -3.42 -7.73 9.30
C PRO A 8 -2.60 -8.61 8.34
N ALA A 9 -2.45 -8.17 7.10
CA ALA A 9 -1.78 -8.94 6.06
C ALA A 9 -0.88 -8.07 5.17
N VAL A 10 0.38 -8.49 5.03
CA VAL A 10 1.36 -7.92 4.09
C VAL A 10 1.47 -8.84 2.89
N MET A 11 1.36 -8.29 1.68
CA MET A 11 1.45 -9.05 0.43
C MET A 11 2.81 -8.84 -0.23
N LEU A 12 3.57 -9.92 -0.43
CA LEU A 12 4.84 -9.91 -1.17
C LEU A 12 4.60 -10.39 -2.61
N THR A 13 5.01 -9.60 -3.61
CA THR A 13 4.82 -9.89 -5.04
C THR A 13 6.13 -10.00 -5.80
N ALA A 14 6.23 -11.05 -6.62
CA ALA A 14 7.45 -11.43 -7.35
C ALA A 14 7.60 -10.82 -8.74
N HIS A 15 6.47 -10.74 -9.43
CA HIS A 15 6.43 -10.67 -10.89
C HIS A 15 5.29 -9.77 -11.38
N ALA A 16 4.23 -9.59 -10.60
CA ALA A 16 3.03 -8.84 -11.00
C ALA A 16 3.03 -7.40 -10.48
N LEU A 17 4.18 -6.73 -10.45
CA LEU A 17 4.24 -5.32 -10.06
C LEU A 17 3.83 -4.46 -11.26
N SER A 18 2.55 -4.13 -11.32
CA SER A 18 1.96 -3.13 -12.21
C SER A 18 1.02 -2.22 -11.40
N PRO A 19 0.69 -1.01 -11.88
CA PRO A 19 -0.27 -0.12 -11.22
C PRO A 19 -1.62 -0.81 -10.98
N GLU A 20 -2.12 -1.58 -11.94
CA GLU A 20 -3.41 -2.27 -11.86
C GLU A 20 -3.42 -3.33 -10.74
N ASN A 21 -2.33 -4.08 -10.61
CA ASN A 21 -2.19 -5.10 -9.56
C ASN A 21 -2.04 -4.47 -8.17
N LEU A 22 -1.33 -3.33 -8.07
CA LEU A 22 -1.26 -2.54 -6.85
C LEU A 22 -2.65 -2.05 -6.43
N ILE A 23 -3.41 -1.43 -7.34
CA ILE A 23 -4.78 -0.97 -7.09
C ILE A 23 -5.68 -2.13 -6.67
N ARG A 24 -5.62 -3.27 -7.38
CA ARG A 24 -6.40 -4.46 -7.06
C ARG A 24 -6.08 -4.99 -5.67
N SER A 25 -4.80 -4.99 -5.28
CA SER A 25 -4.36 -5.40 -3.94
C SER A 25 -4.90 -4.46 -2.85
N VAL A 26 -4.84 -3.14 -3.07
CA VAL A 26 -5.41 -2.14 -2.16
C VAL A 26 -6.92 -2.35 -2.04
N LYS A 27 -7.67 -2.41 -3.15
CA LYS A 27 -9.13 -2.69 -3.15
C LYS A 27 -9.48 -4.01 -2.44
N GLY A 28 -8.58 -5.00 -2.52
CA GLY A 28 -8.71 -6.29 -1.83
C GLY A 28 -8.48 -6.22 -0.30
N GLY A 29 -8.00 -5.09 0.23
CA GLY A 29 -7.78 -4.89 1.65
C GLY A 29 -6.39 -5.29 2.15
N ALA A 30 -5.39 -5.41 1.27
CA ALA A 30 -4.01 -5.64 1.68
C ALA A 30 -3.49 -4.45 2.51
N GLN A 31 -2.73 -4.71 3.57
CA GLN A 31 -2.13 -3.64 4.38
C GLN A 31 -0.80 -3.13 3.81
N ALA A 32 -0.16 -3.88 2.91
CA ALA A 32 1.00 -3.46 2.12
C ALA A 32 1.16 -4.35 0.87
N TYR A 33 1.73 -3.78 -0.20
CA TYR A 33 2.06 -4.47 -1.45
C TYR A 33 3.54 -4.30 -1.79
N LEU A 34 4.35 -5.33 -1.53
CA LEU A 34 5.82 -5.24 -1.53
C LEU A 34 6.46 -5.98 -2.71
N PRO A 35 7.46 -5.40 -3.41
CA PRO A 35 8.30 -6.13 -4.36
C PRO A 35 9.11 -7.25 -3.70
N LYS A 36 9.38 -8.35 -4.41
CA LYS A 36 10.34 -9.38 -3.96
C LYS A 36 11.74 -8.82 -3.70
N ASP A 37 12.14 -7.76 -4.41
CA ASP A 37 13.41 -7.06 -4.18
C ASP A 37 13.49 -6.43 -2.78
N LYS A 38 12.35 -6.29 -2.10
CA LYS A 38 12.19 -5.71 -0.76
C LYS A 38 11.96 -6.77 0.31
N ILE A 39 12.25 -8.04 0.02
CA ILE A 39 12.05 -9.17 0.95
C ILE A 39 12.86 -9.01 2.25
N SER A 40 14.07 -8.45 2.19
CA SER A 40 14.91 -8.19 3.36
C SER A 40 14.33 -7.11 4.29
N GLU A 41 13.47 -6.24 3.76
CA GLU A 41 12.85 -5.15 4.49
C GLU A 41 11.48 -5.54 5.10
N ILE A 42 10.98 -6.77 4.87
CA ILE A 42 9.70 -7.28 5.40
C ILE A 42 9.50 -6.98 6.90
N PRO A 43 10.49 -7.22 7.80
CA PRO A 43 10.31 -6.94 9.22
C PRO A 43 9.87 -5.50 9.50
N SER A 44 10.40 -4.53 8.72
CA SER A 44 10.06 -3.12 8.88
C SER A 44 8.62 -2.82 8.48
N TYR A 45 8.13 -3.43 7.39
CA TYR A 45 6.75 -3.26 6.92
C TYR A 45 5.76 -3.96 7.85
N VAL A 46 6.08 -5.16 8.33
CA VAL A 46 5.24 -5.89 9.28
C VAL A 46 5.12 -5.14 10.61
N ALA A 47 6.23 -4.63 11.15
CA ALA A 47 6.22 -3.84 12.38
C ALA A 47 5.33 -2.59 12.24
N GLU A 48 5.38 -1.91 11.09
CA GLU A 48 4.56 -0.73 10.82
C GLU A 48 3.06 -1.06 10.76
N VAL A 49 2.70 -2.17 10.10
CA VAL A 49 1.31 -2.67 10.07
C VAL A 49 0.81 -3.02 11.46
N LEU A 50 1.59 -3.76 12.25
CA LEU A 50 1.20 -4.13 13.61
C LEU A 50 1.02 -2.89 14.50
N LYS A 51 1.90 -1.90 14.38
CA LYS A 51 1.79 -0.63 15.11
C LYS A 51 0.53 0.14 14.70
N ALA A 52 0.23 0.24 13.41
CA ALA A 52 -0.99 0.91 12.94
C ALA A 52 -2.26 0.23 13.48
N VAL A 53 -2.30 -1.11 13.48
CA VAL A 53 -3.41 -1.87 14.08
C VAL A 53 -3.52 -1.61 15.58
N GLN A 54 -2.41 -1.63 16.32
CA GLN A 54 -2.40 -1.37 17.76
C GLN A 54 -2.89 0.03 18.11
N GLU A 55 -2.53 1.03 17.31
CA GLU A 55 -2.93 2.43 17.50
C GLU A 55 -4.36 2.73 17.01
N GLY A 56 -5.08 1.73 16.48
CA GLY A 56 -6.42 1.92 15.89
C GLY A 56 -6.41 2.76 14.60
N LYS A 57 -5.24 2.93 13.97
CA LYS A 57 -5.08 3.67 12.73
C LYS A 57 -5.42 2.76 11.55
N GLY A 58 -6.29 3.24 10.66
CA GLY A 58 -6.94 2.44 9.61
C GLY A 58 -6.00 1.74 8.62
N ALA A 59 -4.84 2.35 8.29
CA ALA A 59 -3.74 1.66 7.61
C ALA A 59 -2.42 2.43 7.71
N PRO A 60 -1.27 1.74 7.67
CA PRO A 60 0.03 2.38 7.61
C PRO A 60 0.31 2.90 6.19
N LEU A 61 0.15 4.19 5.93
CA LEU A 61 0.52 4.76 4.62
C LEU A 61 2.05 4.85 4.41
N GLY A 62 2.86 4.59 5.45
CA GLY A 62 4.31 4.73 5.37
C GLY A 62 4.98 3.67 4.49
N TRP A 63 4.40 2.47 4.32
CA TRP A 63 4.91 1.52 3.31
C TRP A 63 4.80 2.10 1.90
N PHE A 64 3.69 2.78 1.59
CA PHE A 64 3.45 3.35 0.27
C PHE A 64 4.44 4.50 0.04
N LYS A 65 4.64 5.35 1.06
CA LYS A 65 5.65 6.41 1.02
C LYS A 65 7.07 5.86 0.78
N LYS A 66 7.46 4.81 1.51
CA LYS A 66 8.78 4.16 1.38
C LYS A 66 8.98 3.55 0.00
N LEU A 67 7.94 2.97 -0.59
CA LEU A 67 8.00 2.34 -1.91
C LEU A 67 7.72 3.30 -3.07
N ASN A 68 7.33 4.54 -2.80
CA ASN A 68 7.01 5.50 -3.85
C ASN A 68 8.16 5.69 -4.87
N PRO A 69 9.43 5.87 -4.47
CA PRO A 69 10.54 5.97 -5.43
C PRO A 69 10.73 4.70 -6.27
N PHE A 70 10.41 3.53 -5.71
CA PHE A 70 10.45 2.26 -6.44
C PHE A 70 9.33 2.19 -7.49
N PHE A 71 8.11 2.61 -7.12
CA PHE A 71 6.98 2.66 -8.04
C PHE A 71 7.20 3.67 -9.16
N GLU A 72 7.70 4.87 -8.88
CA GLU A 72 8.01 5.87 -9.91
C GLU A 72 9.06 5.36 -10.90
N LYS A 73 10.13 4.73 -10.41
CA LYS A 73 11.15 4.12 -11.27
C LYS A 73 10.59 3.00 -12.16
N LYS A 74 9.61 2.24 -11.65
CA LYS A 74 9.06 1.06 -12.34
C LYS A 74 7.88 1.36 -13.25
N PHE A 75 7.03 2.30 -12.86
CA PHE A 75 5.77 2.63 -13.55
C PHE A 75 5.89 3.92 -14.39
N GLY A 76 6.97 4.68 -14.23
CA GLY A 76 7.18 5.98 -14.86
C GLY A 76 6.65 7.11 -13.97
N SER A 77 7.19 8.33 -14.13
CA SER A 77 6.87 9.47 -13.25
C SER A 77 5.40 9.93 -13.31
N ASP A 78 4.70 9.63 -14.40
CA ASP A 78 3.31 10.06 -14.62
C ASP A 78 2.26 9.02 -14.20
N TRP A 79 2.68 7.90 -13.60
CA TRP A 79 1.79 6.78 -13.28
C TRP A 79 0.67 7.17 -12.31
N LYS A 80 0.96 8.02 -11.31
CA LYS A 80 -0.02 8.50 -10.33
C LYS A 80 -1.13 9.35 -10.96
N GLU A 81 -0.78 10.09 -12.01
CA GLU A 81 -1.73 10.94 -12.74
C GLU A 81 -2.65 10.09 -13.63
N LYS A 82 -2.10 9.03 -14.22
CA LYS A 82 -2.84 8.06 -15.05
C LYS A 82 -3.76 7.15 -14.23
N HIS A 83 -3.41 6.90 -12.97
CA HIS A 83 -4.08 5.94 -12.09
C HIS A 83 -4.71 6.62 -10.86
N LYS A 84 -5.59 7.60 -11.10
CA LYS A 84 -6.27 8.35 -10.03
C LYS A 84 -7.16 7.46 -9.14
N ASP A 85 -7.59 6.32 -9.65
CA ASP A 85 -8.41 5.33 -8.93
C ASP A 85 -7.65 4.63 -7.80
N LEU A 86 -6.31 4.74 -7.77
CA LEU A 86 -5.50 4.36 -6.62
C LEU A 86 -5.89 5.17 -5.38
N TRP A 87 -6.06 6.49 -5.53
CA TRP A 87 -6.33 7.38 -4.41
C TRP A 87 -7.69 7.08 -3.79
N GLU A 88 -8.71 6.91 -4.64
CA GLU A 88 -10.04 6.47 -4.22
C GLU A 88 -9.99 5.11 -3.50
N ALA A 89 -9.19 4.16 -4.01
CA ALA A 89 -9.01 2.86 -3.38
C ALA A 89 -8.34 2.97 -1.99
N LEU A 90 -7.34 3.83 -1.85
CA LEU A 90 -6.65 4.09 -0.57
C LEU A 90 -7.61 4.74 0.43
N GLU A 91 -8.33 5.79 0.04
CA GLU A 91 -9.34 6.47 0.88
C GLU A 91 -10.38 5.48 1.40
N GLN A 92 -11.00 4.70 0.51
CA GLN A 92 -12.08 3.77 0.87
C GLN A 92 -11.59 2.58 1.69
N THR A 93 -10.43 2.02 1.34
CA THR A 93 -9.93 0.79 1.98
C THR A 93 -9.39 1.09 3.38
N TYR A 94 -8.64 2.18 3.50
CA TYR A 94 -7.91 2.53 4.71
C TYR A 94 -8.63 3.55 5.59
N ARG A 95 -9.77 4.10 5.13
CA ARG A 95 -10.55 5.13 5.83
C ARG A 95 -9.66 6.32 6.22
N VAL A 96 -8.79 6.71 5.30
CA VAL A 96 -7.89 7.87 5.44
C VAL A 96 -8.49 9.06 4.71
N SER A 97 -8.23 10.27 5.19
CA SER A 97 -8.72 11.47 4.52
C SER A 97 -7.84 11.81 3.32
N ARG A 98 -8.38 12.55 2.34
CA ARG A 98 -7.61 13.03 1.20
C ARG A 98 -6.40 13.88 1.60
N LYS A 99 -6.51 14.63 2.70
CA LYS A 99 -5.41 15.42 3.28
C LYS A 99 -4.23 14.56 3.73
N ASP A 100 -4.49 13.34 4.18
CA ASP A 100 -3.45 12.40 4.59
C ASP A 100 -2.73 11.77 3.37
N LEU A 101 -3.38 11.80 2.20
CA LEU A 101 -2.85 11.26 0.95
C LEU A 101 -2.13 12.31 0.10
N GLU A 102 -2.44 13.60 0.22
CA GLU A 102 -1.78 14.69 -0.52
C GLU A 102 -0.24 14.61 -0.53
N PRO A 103 0.46 14.25 0.55
CA PRO A 103 1.92 14.12 0.54
C PRO A 103 2.46 12.93 -0.28
N LEU A 104 1.57 12.05 -0.74
CA LEU A 104 1.88 10.82 -1.48
C LEU A 104 1.48 10.92 -2.96
N MET A 105 0.55 11.83 -3.28
CA MET A 105 0.11 12.14 -4.64
C MET A 105 1.23 12.82 -5.41
#